data_AF-G2WLT6-F1
#
_entry.id   AF-G2WLT6-F1
#
_cell.length_a   1.000
_cell.length_b   1.000
_cell.length_c   1.000
_cell.angle_alpha   90.00
_cell.angle_beta   90.00
_cell.angle_gamma   90.00
#
_symmetry.space_group_name_H-M   'P 1'
#
loop_
_entity.id
_entity.type
_entity.pdbx_description
1 polymer ?
#
loop_
_entity_poly.entity_id
_entity_poly.type
_entity_poly.pdbx_seq_one_letter_code
_entity_poly.pdbx_strand_id
1 'polypeptide(L)'
;VGSIKLNFDQEFVTNSKSDKHLEPHTCYQAVYENASKILGGMPLVKGEEMGGFELGSTVVLCFEAPTEFKFDVRVGDKVKMGQKLGIIGKNDLK
;
A
#
# COMPACT_ATOMS: atom_id res chain seq x y z
N VAL A 1 11.46 13.46 7.01
CA VAL A 1 10.36 12.58 6.60
C VAL A 1 10.72 12.03 5.23
N GLY A 2 10.52 10.72 5.03
CA GLY A 2 10.81 10.10 3.76
C GLY A 2 9.80 10.43 2.66
N SER A 3 10.21 10.34 1.40
CA SER A 3 9.29 10.51 0.26
C SER A 3 8.55 9.21 -0.03
N ILE A 4 7.34 9.31 -0.56
CA ILE A 4 6.57 8.21 -1.13
C ILE A 4 6.64 8.36 -2.64
N LYS A 5 6.91 7.26 -3.34
CA LYS A 5 6.87 7.16 -4.80
C LYS A 5 5.88 6.07 -5.20
N LEU A 6 4.95 6.39 -6.09
CA LEU A 6 4.03 5.43 -6.68
C LEU A 6 4.45 5.21 -8.13
N ASN A 7 4.67 3.95 -8.53
CA ASN A 7 5.19 3.66 -9.86
C ASN A 7 4.15 3.94 -10.97
N PHE A 8 2.86 3.82 -10.63
CA PHE A 8 1.75 4.06 -11.55
C PHE A 8 1.24 5.51 -11.56
N ASP A 9 1.70 6.36 -10.63
CA ASP A 9 1.33 7.77 -10.55
C ASP A 9 2.59 8.62 -10.36
N GLN A 10 3.12 9.13 -11.47
CA GLN A 10 4.30 10.00 -11.48
C GLN A 10 3.99 11.45 -11.07
N GLU A 11 2.72 11.84 -11.09
CA GLU A 11 2.29 13.19 -10.70
C GLU A 11 2.19 13.31 -9.18
N PHE A 12 1.98 12.18 -8.48
CA PHE A 12 2.06 12.10 -7.03
C PHE A 12 3.51 12.29 -6.54
N VAL A 13 3.82 13.51 -6.10
CA VAL A 13 5.12 13.89 -5.52
C VAL A 13 4.94 14.33 -4.08
N THR A 14 5.79 13.84 -3.18
CA THR A 14 5.79 14.17 -1.75
C THR A 14 7.10 14.84 -1.33
N ASN A 15 7.06 15.61 -0.25
CA ASN A 15 8.20 16.39 0.27
C ASN A 15 8.86 17.29 -0.80
N SER A 16 8.03 17.90 -1.65
CA SER A 16 8.52 18.81 -2.68
C SER A 16 9.02 20.12 -2.04
N LYS A 17 9.98 20.79 -2.67
CA LYS A 17 10.52 22.05 -2.12
C LYS A 17 9.50 23.19 -2.14
N SER A 18 8.46 23.09 -2.98
CA SER A 18 7.32 24.02 -3.06
C SER A 18 6.39 23.91 -1.86
N ASP A 19 6.37 22.76 -1.16
CA ASP A 19 5.50 22.50 -0.01
C ASP A 19 5.85 23.34 1.23
N LYS A 20 6.95 24.11 1.18
CA LYS A 20 7.41 25.00 2.26
C LYS A 20 6.43 26.12 2.64
N HIS A 21 5.45 26.40 1.78
CA HIS A 21 4.43 27.43 2.01
C HIS A 21 3.06 26.85 2.39
N LEU A 22 2.95 25.52 2.59
CA LEU A 22 1.71 24.92 3.07
C LEU A 22 1.52 25.21 4.56
N GLU A 23 0.27 25.44 4.94
CA GLU A 23 -0.11 25.61 6.35
C GLU A 23 0.33 24.39 7.17
N PRO A 24 0.84 24.60 8.40
CA PRO A 24 1.13 23.50 9.31
C PRO A 24 -0.06 22.55 9.45
N HIS A 25 0.22 21.25 9.58
CA HIS A 25 -0.80 20.19 9.72
C HIS A 25 -1.68 19.92 8.49
N THR A 26 -1.27 20.37 7.30
CA THR A 26 -1.92 19.95 6.05
C THR A 26 -1.67 18.46 5.78
N CYS A 27 -2.74 17.69 5.59
CA CYS A 27 -2.69 16.30 5.12
C CYS A 27 -3.05 16.25 3.63
N TYR A 28 -2.25 15.55 2.85
CA TYR A 28 -2.57 15.24 1.45
C TYR A 28 -3.19 13.85 1.36
N GLN A 29 -4.28 13.71 0.60
CA GLN A 29 -4.92 12.44 0.30
C GLN A 29 -5.10 12.31 -1.21
N ALA A 30 -4.63 11.19 -1.77
CA ALA A 30 -4.98 10.76 -3.13
C ALA A 30 -5.96 9.59 -3.05
N VAL A 31 -6.98 9.60 -3.90
CA VAL A 31 -8.02 8.55 -3.98
C VAL A 31 -8.06 8.01 -5.40
N TYR A 32 -7.92 6.70 -5.55
CA TYR A 32 -7.79 6.04 -6.85
C TYR A 32 -9.00 5.17 -7.23
N GLU A 33 -10.15 5.33 -6.57
CA GLU A 33 -11.38 4.54 -6.81
C GLU A 33 -11.80 4.55 -8.29
N ASN A 34 -11.58 5.68 -8.98
CA ASN A 34 -11.94 5.86 -10.40
C ASN A 34 -10.84 5.46 -11.39
N ALA A 35 -9.69 4.95 -10.93
CA ALA A 35 -8.59 4.54 -11.81
C ALA A 35 -8.96 3.35 -12.71
N SER A 36 -9.93 2.53 -12.30
CA SER A 36 -10.56 1.50 -13.15
C SER A 36 -12.05 1.45 -12.90
N LYS A 37 -12.84 1.68 -13.95
CA LYS A 37 -14.32 1.59 -13.89
C LYS A 37 -14.83 0.19 -13.56
N ILE A 38 -14.03 -0.85 -13.84
CA ILE A 38 -14.42 -2.25 -13.66
C ILE A 38 -14.00 -2.75 -12.28
N LEU A 39 -12.80 -2.35 -11.82
CA LEU A 39 -12.19 -2.91 -10.60
C LEU A 39 -12.30 -1.98 -9.38
N GLY A 40 -12.67 -0.70 -9.58
CA GLY A 40 -12.83 0.25 -8.46
C GLY A 40 -11.51 0.59 -7.77
N GLY A 41 -10.44 0.82 -8.53
CA GLY A 41 -9.10 1.06 -7.99
C GLY A 41 -8.02 1.03 -9.06
N MET A 42 -6.75 1.17 -8.65
CA MET A 42 -5.60 1.00 -9.55
C MET A 42 -5.33 -0.50 -9.78
N PRO A 43 -5.49 -1.02 -11.02
CA PRO A 43 -5.19 -2.42 -11.30
C PRO A 43 -3.69 -2.68 -11.27
N LEU A 44 -3.26 -3.65 -10.48
CA LEU A 44 -1.87 -4.14 -10.43
C LEU A 44 -1.85 -5.65 -10.61
N VAL A 45 -0.83 -6.16 -11.29
CA VAL A 45 -0.60 -7.60 -11.44
C VAL A 45 0.05 -8.14 -10.16
N LYS A 46 -0.21 -9.42 -9.84
CA LYS A 46 0.42 -10.07 -8.69
C LYS A 46 1.95 -10.00 -8.78
N GLY A 47 2.57 -9.36 -7.79
CA GLY A 47 4.02 -9.17 -7.71
C GLY A 47 4.52 -7.91 -8.41
N GLU A 48 3.64 -7.13 -9.02
CA GLU A 48 3.96 -5.81 -9.55
C GLU A 48 4.27 -4.84 -8.40
N GLU A 49 5.33 -4.05 -8.57
CA GLU A 49 5.72 -3.05 -7.59
C GLU A 49 4.80 -1.83 -7.68
N MET A 50 3.99 -1.63 -6.65
CA MET A 50 3.10 -0.47 -6.51
C MET A 50 3.89 0.84 -6.36
N GLY A 51 5.00 0.81 -5.62
CA GLY A 51 5.74 1.98 -5.21
C GLY A 51 6.63 1.70 -3.99
N GLY A 52 7.27 2.75 -3.47
CA GLY A 52 8.22 2.65 -2.38
C GLY A 52 8.27 3.89 -1.48
N PHE A 53 8.98 3.74 -0.37
CA PHE A 53 9.19 4.78 0.64
C PHE A 53 10.69 5.05 0.76
N GLU A 54 11.12 6.29 0.51
CA GLU A 54 12.51 6.72 0.63
C GLU A 54 12.75 7.26 2.04
N LEU A 55 13.42 6.50 2.91
CA LEU A 55 13.67 6.78 4.34
C LEU A 55 12.47 6.48 5.26
N GLY A 56 12.73 5.69 6.31
CA GLY A 56 11.83 5.27 7.40
C GLY A 56 10.41 5.83 7.37
N SER A 57 9.47 5.01 6.90
CA SER A 57 8.04 5.31 6.87
C SER A 57 7.26 4.17 7.53
N THR A 58 6.07 4.46 8.04
CA THR A 58 5.15 3.46 8.58
C THR A 58 4.03 3.23 7.57
N VAL A 59 3.81 1.97 7.20
CA VAL A 59 2.72 1.56 6.32
C VAL A 59 1.66 0.82 7.12
N VAL A 60 0.40 1.20 6.94
CA VAL A 60 -0.75 0.47 7.47
C VAL A 60 -1.49 -0.15 6.28
N LEU A 61 -1.61 -1.48 6.27
CA LEU A 61 -2.36 -2.22 5.25
C LEU A 61 -3.73 -2.60 5.82
N CYS A 62 -4.80 -2.22 5.12
CA CYS A 62 -6.16 -2.61 5.42
C CYS A 62 -6.75 -3.31 4.19
N PHE A 63 -7.28 -4.51 4.37
CA PHE A 63 -7.86 -5.31 3.29
C PHE A 63 -8.98 -6.19 3.85
N GLU A 64 -9.93 -6.55 2.99
CA GLU A 64 -10.94 -7.56 3.29
C GLU A 64 -10.29 -8.95 3.23
N ALA A 65 -10.50 -9.74 4.28
CA ALA A 65 -9.95 -11.09 4.39
C ALA A 65 -11.08 -12.09 4.67
N PRO A 66 -11.05 -13.29 4.05
CA PRO A 66 -12.00 -14.35 4.39
C PRO A 66 -11.79 -14.82 5.84
N THR A 67 -12.81 -15.45 6.41
CA THR A 67 -12.80 -15.94 7.80
C THR A 67 -11.67 -16.93 8.09
N GLU A 68 -11.17 -17.62 7.07
CA GLU A 68 -10.10 -18.61 7.17
C GLU A 68 -8.70 -18.01 7.01
N PHE A 69 -8.57 -16.70 6.77
CA PHE A 69 -7.28 -16.05 6.63
C PHE A 69 -6.50 -16.08 7.95
N LYS A 70 -5.25 -16.53 7.87
CA LYS A 70 -4.33 -16.56 9.01
C LYS A 70 -3.03 -15.88 8.64
N PHE A 71 -2.61 -14.91 9.46
CA PHE A 71 -1.29 -14.31 9.35
C PHE A 71 -0.20 -15.36 9.60
N ASP A 72 0.84 -15.31 8.78
CA ASP A 72 2.06 -16.12 8.87
C ASP A 72 3.26 -15.26 9.31
N VAL A 73 2.97 -14.09 9.88
CA VAL A 73 3.91 -13.11 10.43
C VAL A 73 3.48 -12.73 11.84
N ARG A 74 4.45 -12.37 12.68
CA ARG A 74 4.24 -11.95 14.07
C ARG A 74 4.72 -10.52 14.28
N VAL A 75 4.24 -9.92 15.38
CA VAL A 75 4.69 -8.58 15.79
C VAL A 75 6.21 -8.60 16.00
N GLY A 76 6.91 -7.68 15.34
CA GLY A 76 8.37 -7.56 15.39
C GLY A 76 9.11 -8.29 14.26
N ASP A 77 8.43 -9.10 13.45
CA ASP A 77 9.06 -9.78 12.32
C ASP A 77 9.50 -8.78 11.24
N LYS A 78 10.70 -9.01 10.69
CA LYS A 78 11.16 -8.31 9.49
C LYS A 78 10.54 -8.97 8.26
N VAL A 79 9.74 -8.23 7.51
CA VAL A 79 9.11 -8.68 6.27
C VAL A 79 9.98 -8.29 5.06
N LYS A 80 10.20 -9.23 4.13
CA LYS A 80 10.92 -8.99 2.86
C LYS A 80 9.94 -8.68 1.72
N MET A 81 10.42 -8.00 0.68
CA MET A 81 9.67 -7.83 -0.57
C MET A 81 9.27 -9.19 -1.15
N GLY A 82 7.99 -9.34 -1.52
CA GLY A 82 7.42 -10.58 -2.03
C GLY A 82 7.13 -11.65 -0.97
N GLN A 83 7.44 -11.42 0.30
CA GLN A 83 7.10 -12.37 1.37
C GLN A 83 5.58 -12.41 1.59
N LYS A 84 5.02 -13.63 1.69
CA LYS A 84 3.62 -13.82 2.09
C LYS A 84 3.39 -13.31 3.51
N LEU A 85 2.29 -12.61 3.73
CA LEU A 85 1.87 -12.16 5.06
C LEU A 85 0.95 -13.17 5.77
N GLY A 86 0.37 -14.09 5.00
CA GLY A 86 -0.59 -15.07 5.53
C GLY A 86 -1.01 -16.08 4.47
N ILE A 87 -1.90 -16.97 4.90
CA ILE A 87 -2.49 -18.02 4.07
C ILE A 87 -4.01 -18.04 4.31
N ILE A 88 -4.76 -18.43 3.28
CA ILE A 88 -6.18 -18.78 3.43
C ILE A 88 -6.21 -20.27 3.79
N GLY A 89 -6.79 -20.61 4.94
CA GLY A 89 -7.01 -22.01 5.31
C GLY A 89 -7.85 -22.72 4.25
N LYS A 90 -7.49 -23.95 3.88
CA LYS A 90 -8.37 -24.79 3.08
C LYS A 90 -9.61 -25.09 3.92
N ASN A 91 -10.72 -24.39 3.67
CA ASN A 91 -12.00 -25.09 3.73
C ASN A 91 -12.05 -25.93 2.46
N ASP A 92 -12.10 -27.24 2.65
CA ASP A 92 -12.30 -28.18 1.56
C ASP A 92 -13.45 -27.69 0.69
N LEU A 93 -13.14 -27.36 -0.57
CA LEU A 93 -14.13 -27.41 -1.64
C LEU A 93 -14.67 -28.85 -1.63
N LYS A 94 -15.80 -29.04 -0.96
CA LYS A 94 -16.71 -30.15 -1.23
C LYS A 94 -17.60 -29.77 -2.40
#